data_AF-A0A7S0VWZ3-F1
#
_entry.id   AF-A0A7S0VWZ3-F1
#
_cell.length_a   1.000
_cell.length_b   1.000
_cell.length_c   1.000
_cell.angle_alpha   90.00
_cell.angle_beta   90.00
_cell.angle_gamma   90.00
#
_symmetry.space_group_name_H-M   'P 1'
#
loop_
_entity.id
_entity.type
_entity.pdbx_description
1 polymer ?
#
loop_
_entity_poly.entity_id
_entity_poly.type
_entity_poly.pdbx_seq_one_letter_code
_entity_poly.pdbx_strand_id
1 'polypeptide(L)'
;LPASLKVLLENMLRHEDGKTVTKDDILAFKSWLENKGGVSHEIAYRPARVLMQDFTGVPAVVDLAAMRDAAQKLGASADAINPQVPVDLVIDHSVMVDSFGGENSFEKNVEIEYKRNQERYEFLRWGSTAFKNFRVVPPGTGICHQVNLEYLGQTVWTKDEDGETVAYPDTCVGTDSHTTMINGLAVLGWGVGGIEAEAAMLGQPVSMLIPEVIGFRLDGKMA
;
A
#
# COMPACT_ATOMS: atom_id res chain seq x y z
N LEU A 1 -14.91 10.47 -17.74
CA LEU A 1 -13.61 10.14 -17.11
C LEU A 1 -13.36 8.64 -17.23
N PRO A 2 -12.13 8.20 -17.56
CA PRO A 2 -11.69 6.82 -17.37
C PRO A 2 -11.95 6.33 -15.95
N ALA A 3 -12.17 5.02 -15.77
CA ALA A 3 -12.50 4.46 -14.46
C ALA A 3 -11.41 4.73 -13.41
N SER A 4 -10.14 4.64 -13.79
CA SER A 4 -9.00 4.99 -12.93
C SER A 4 -9.06 6.43 -12.41
N LEU A 5 -9.44 7.40 -13.25
CA LEU A 5 -9.58 8.80 -12.82
C LEU A 5 -10.82 9.05 -11.97
N LYS A 6 -11.86 8.19 -12.05
CA LYS A 6 -13.00 8.29 -11.13
C LYS A 6 -12.59 7.90 -9.71
N VAL A 7 -11.70 6.92 -9.56
CA VAL A 7 -11.13 6.53 -8.26
C VAL A 7 -10.31 7.67 -7.67
N LEU A 8 -9.46 8.33 -8.47
CA LEU A 8 -8.72 9.51 -8.00
C LEU A 8 -9.64 10.69 -7.67
N LEU A 9 -10.69 10.94 -8.47
CA LEU A 9 -11.67 11.99 -8.19
C LEU A 9 -12.44 11.72 -6.89
N GLU A 10 -12.87 10.47 -6.64
CA GLU A 10 -13.47 10.08 -5.36
C GLU A 10 -12.51 10.38 -4.20
N ASN A 11 -11.23 10.04 -4.36
CA ASN A 11 -10.22 10.29 -3.35
C ASN A 11 -10.08 11.77 -3.01
N MET A 12 -10.08 12.64 -4.04
CA MET A 12 -10.04 14.09 -3.85
C MET A 12 -11.31 14.59 -3.15
N LEU A 13 -12.49 14.12 -3.56
CA LEU A 13 -13.76 14.52 -2.95
C LEU A 13 -13.85 14.14 -1.48
N ARG A 14 -13.40 12.93 -1.10
CA ARG A 14 -13.45 12.44 0.28
C ARG A 14 -12.41 13.09 1.19
N HIS A 15 -11.31 13.60 0.63
CA HIS A 15 -10.22 14.21 1.39
C HIS A 15 -10.12 15.74 1.22
N GLU A 16 -11.13 16.39 0.65
CA GLU A 16 -11.19 17.86 0.55
C GLU A 16 -11.17 18.49 1.94
N ASP A 17 -10.19 19.36 2.17
CA ASP A 17 -9.93 19.99 3.48
C ASP A 17 -9.56 21.47 3.36
N GLY A 18 -9.57 22.02 2.14
CA GLY A 18 -9.14 23.38 1.82
C GLY A 18 -7.66 23.66 2.03
N LYS A 19 -6.82 22.64 2.34
CA LYS A 19 -5.40 22.79 2.64
C LYS A 19 -4.52 21.90 1.78
N THR A 20 -4.72 20.59 1.89
CA THR A 20 -3.97 19.58 1.14
C THR A 20 -4.72 19.15 -0.11
N VAL A 21 -6.05 19.11 -0.04
CA VAL A 21 -6.91 18.93 -1.22
C VAL A 21 -7.89 20.08 -1.23
N THR A 22 -7.82 20.84 -2.32
CA THR A 22 -8.62 22.03 -2.53
C THR A 22 -9.73 21.76 -3.56
N LYS A 23 -10.72 22.66 -3.58
CA LYS A 23 -11.74 22.66 -4.63
C LYS A 23 -11.14 22.74 -6.05
N ASP A 24 -10.01 23.42 -6.23
CA ASP A 24 -9.37 23.56 -7.53
C ASP A 24 -8.81 22.21 -8.02
N ASP A 25 -8.28 21.38 -7.11
CA ASP A 25 -7.80 20.03 -7.42
C ASP A 25 -8.92 19.13 -7.93
N ILE A 26 -10.11 19.25 -7.33
CA ILE A 26 -11.31 18.52 -7.77
C ILE A 26 -11.76 19.02 -9.16
N LEU A 27 -11.79 20.33 -9.37
CA LEU A 27 -12.18 20.93 -10.64
C LEU A 27 -11.19 20.65 -11.77
N ALA A 28 -9.92 20.36 -11.45
CA ALA A 28 -8.91 20.00 -12.44
C ALA A 28 -9.27 18.74 -13.24
N PHE A 29 -10.04 17.80 -12.68
CA PHE A 29 -10.56 16.63 -13.41
C PHE A 29 -11.55 17.01 -14.51
N LYS A 30 -12.28 18.12 -14.35
CA LYS A 30 -13.13 18.67 -15.42
C LYS A 30 -12.25 19.21 -16.55
N SER A 31 -11.22 19.98 -16.23
CA SER A 31 -10.25 20.50 -17.21
C SER A 31 -9.55 19.36 -17.97
N TRP A 32 -9.22 18.27 -17.28
CA TRP A 32 -8.65 17.07 -17.89
C TRP A 32 -9.54 16.48 -19.00
N LEU A 33 -10.87 16.61 -18.92
CA LEU A 33 -11.76 16.12 -19.98
C LEU A 33 -11.54 16.82 -21.31
N GLU A 34 -11.10 18.08 -21.29
CA GLU A 34 -10.87 18.91 -22.47
C GLU A 34 -9.44 18.69 -23.00
N ASN A 35 -8.44 18.64 -22.12
CA ASN A 35 -7.03 18.59 -22.51
C ASN A 35 -6.38 17.19 -22.47
N LYS A 36 -7.08 16.18 -21.95
CA LYS A 36 -6.65 14.77 -21.85
C LYS A 36 -5.34 14.53 -21.11
N GLY A 37 -4.94 15.43 -20.21
CA GLY A 37 -3.67 15.37 -19.48
C GLY A 37 -2.56 16.22 -20.11
N GLY A 38 -2.85 16.96 -21.19
CA GLY A 38 -1.91 17.90 -21.78
C GLY A 38 -1.60 19.13 -20.91
N VAL A 39 -2.35 19.34 -19.82
CA VAL A 39 -2.02 20.30 -18.77
C VAL A 39 -1.78 19.54 -17.48
N SER A 40 -0.57 19.64 -16.95
CA SER A 40 -0.20 19.06 -15.66
C SER A 40 -0.90 19.82 -14.53
N HIS A 41 -1.57 19.08 -13.66
CA HIS A 41 -2.10 19.56 -12.38
C HIS A 41 -1.66 18.58 -11.30
N GLU A 42 -1.02 19.09 -10.25
CA GLU A 42 -0.57 18.28 -9.13
C GLU A 42 -1.71 18.07 -8.13
N ILE A 43 -1.85 16.86 -7.61
CA ILE A 43 -2.86 16.46 -6.65
C ILE A 43 -2.23 15.72 -5.47
N ALA A 44 -2.89 15.80 -4.32
CA ALA A 44 -2.46 15.15 -3.08
C ALA A 44 -3.28 13.88 -2.82
N TYR A 45 -2.81 12.75 -3.36
CA TYR A 45 -3.52 11.47 -3.31
C TYR A 45 -3.27 10.72 -1.98
N ARG A 46 -4.32 10.13 -1.40
CA ARG A 46 -4.22 9.33 -0.16
C ARG A 46 -4.64 7.88 -0.42
N PRO A 47 -3.73 6.90 -0.37
CA PRO A 47 -4.11 5.51 -0.57
C PRO A 47 -5.00 5.00 0.57
N ALA A 48 -5.90 4.07 0.28
CA ALA A 48 -6.71 3.41 1.30
C ALA A 48 -5.86 2.50 2.21
N ARG A 49 -4.74 1.97 1.69
CA ARG A 49 -3.83 1.07 2.41
C ARG A 49 -2.43 1.05 1.79
N VAL A 50 -1.48 0.47 2.53
CA VAL A 50 -0.10 0.25 2.10
C VAL A 50 0.24 -1.25 2.12
N LEU A 51 0.91 -1.73 1.07
CA LEU A 51 1.43 -3.09 0.97
C LEU A 51 2.96 -3.08 1.08
N MET A 52 3.53 -3.95 1.90
CA MET A 52 4.97 -4.05 2.08
C MET A 52 5.46 -5.49 1.92
N GLN A 53 6.71 -5.63 1.52
CA GLN A 53 7.45 -6.90 1.55
C GLN A 53 8.63 -6.81 2.54
N ASP A 54 9.18 -7.93 2.99
CA ASP A 54 10.08 -7.97 4.15
C ASP A 54 11.43 -7.23 3.98
N PHE A 55 12.00 -7.08 2.78
CA PHE A 55 13.22 -6.30 2.56
C PHE A 55 13.04 -4.79 2.74
N THR A 56 11.86 -4.27 2.41
CA THR A 56 11.54 -2.83 2.59
C THR A 56 10.71 -2.58 3.85
N GLY A 57 10.01 -3.60 4.35
CA GLY A 57 9.21 -3.54 5.56
C GLY A 57 10.05 -3.54 6.82
N VAL A 58 11.17 -4.28 6.87
CA VAL A 58 12.10 -4.20 8.01
C VAL A 58 12.62 -2.78 8.24
N PRO A 59 13.23 -2.08 7.26
CA PRO A 59 13.69 -0.70 7.48
C PRO A 59 12.55 0.23 7.86
N ALA A 60 11.35 0.09 7.27
CA ALA A 60 10.21 0.92 7.64
C ALA A 60 9.76 0.73 9.10
N VAL A 61 9.77 -0.50 9.62
CA VAL A 61 9.46 -0.76 11.04
C VAL A 61 10.56 -0.21 11.95
N VAL A 62 11.83 -0.25 11.52
CA VAL A 62 12.94 0.42 12.22
C VAL A 62 12.73 1.94 12.25
N ASP A 63 12.32 2.55 11.14
CA ASP A 63 12.09 3.99 11.05
C ASP A 63 10.90 4.43 11.91
N LEU A 64 9.81 3.64 11.94
CA LEU A 64 8.70 3.86 12.89
C LEU A 64 9.16 3.77 14.35
N ALA A 65 10.02 2.81 14.70
CA ALA A 65 10.58 2.69 16.04
C ALA A 65 11.48 3.89 16.39
N ALA A 66 12.35 4.31 15.47
CA ALA A 66 13.22 5.47 15.65
C ALA A 66 12.42 6.77 15.78
N MET A 67 11.33 6.92 15.02
CA MET A 67 10.41 8.05 15.14
C MET A 67 9.70 8.06 16.50
N ARG A 68 9.35 6.90 17.08
CA ARG A 68 8.82 6.82 18.45
C ARG A 68 9.82 7.32 19.49
N ASP A 69 11.07 6.90 19.38
CA ASP A 69 12.15 7.39 20.26
C ASP A 69 12.35 8.90 20.13
N ALA A 70 12.31 9.42 18.90
CA ALA A 70 12.42 10.85 18.62
C ALA A 70 11.23 11.63 19.21
N ALA A 71 10.00 11.13 19.04
CA ALA A 71 8.79 11.74 19.61
C ALA A 71 8.88 11.85 21.13
N GLN A 72 9.32 10.79 21.82
CA GLN A 72 9.51 10.80 23.27
C GLN A 72 10.57 11.81 23.71
N LYS A 73 11.71 11.90 22.99
CA LYS A 73 12.75 12.90 23.26
C LYS A 73 12.25 14.34 23.11
N LEU A 74 11.26 14.56 22.25
CA LEU A 74 10.59 15.85 22.04
C LEU A 74 9.40 16.08 23.00
N GLY A 75 9.13 15.16 23.92
CA GLY A 75 8.04 15.27 24.90
C GLY A 75 6.65 14.87 24.37
N ALA A 76 6.58 14.24 23.20
CA ALA A 76 5.35 13.69 22.63
C ALA A 76 5.17 12.20 22.99
N SER A 77 3.94 11.71 22.90
CA SER A 77 3.67 10.27 23.07
C SER A 77 4.26 9.46 21.91
N ALA A 78 4.88 8.32 22.21
CA ALA A 78 5.28 7.35 21.17
C ALA A 78 4.08 6.86 20.36
N ASP A 79 2.91 6.76 20.98
CA ASP A 79 1.68 6.30 20.31
C ASP A 79 1.19 7.28 19.24
N ALA A 80 1.69 8.52 19.22
CA ALA A 80 1.44 9.45 18.12
C ALA A 80 2.06 8.98 16.80
N ILE A 81 3.11 8.14 16.88
CA ILE A 81 3.72 7.49 15.71
C ILE A 81 3.04 6.14 15.52
N ASN A 82 2.05 6.13 14.63
CA ASN A 82 1.31 4.93 14.25
C ASN A 82 0.76 5.06 12.82
N PRO A 83 0.71 3.96 12.05
CA PRO A 83 0.00 3.93 10.78
C PRO A 83 -1.47 4.38 10.89
N GLN A 84 -1.87 5.32 10.02
CA GLN A 84 -3.21 5.89 9.91
C GLN A 84 -4.09 5.13 8.92
N VAL A 85 -3.47 4.35 8.03
CA VAL A 85 -4.15 3.43 7.11
C VAL A 85 -3.68 2.00 7.38
N PRO A 86 -4.46 0.97 6.99
CA PRO A 86 -4.01 -0.41 7.01
C PRO A 86 -2.68 -0.61 6.29
N VAL A 87 -1.76 -1.32 6.92
CA VAL A 87 -0.46 -1.72 6.38
C VAL A 87 -0.35 -3.23 6.47
N ASP A 88 -0.15 -3.87 5.33
CA ASP A 88 0.04 -5.30 5.21
C ASP A 88 1.47 -5.60 4.78
N LEU A 89 2.25 -6.23 5.66
CA LEU A 89 3.60 -6.69 5.35
C LEU A 89 3.58 -8.19 5.09
N VAL A 90 3.98 -8.60 3.89
CA VAL A 90 4.10 -10.01 3.51
C VAL A 90 5.56 -10.44 3.53
N ILE A 91 5.87 -11.54 4.22
CA ILE A 91 7.21 -12.13 4.24
C ILE A 91 7.31 -13.16 3.12
N ASP A 92 8.00 -12.80 2.03
CA ASP A 92 8.11 -13.64 0.84
C ASP A 92 9.47 -13.54 0.12
N HIS A 93 10.34 -12.59 0.47
CA HIS A 93 11.66 -12.41 -0.15
C HIS A 93 12.80 -13.13 0.59
N SER A 94 12.48 -13.92 1.63
CA SER A 94 13.46 -14.58 2.49
C SER A 94 13.69 -16.06 2.19
N VAL A 95 12.72 -16.76 1.58
CA VAL A 95 12.87 -18.17 1.21
C VAL A 95 13.89 -18.31 0.09
N MET A 96 14.82 -19.26 0.24
CA MET A 96 15.73 -19.67 -0.83
C MET A 96 15.52 -21.15 -1.16
N VAL A 97 15.84 -21.53 -2.40
CA VAL A 97 15.79 -22.93 -2.85
C VAL A 97 17.10 -23.63 -2.48
N ASP A 98 17.25 -24.03 -1.22
CA ASP A 98 18.41 -24.82 -0.76
C ASP A 98 18.28 -26.31 -1.10
N SER A 99 17.04 -26.83 -1.12
CA SER A 99 16.68 -28.18 -1.52
C SER A 99 15.58 -28.13 -2.59
N PHE A 100 15.70 -28.98 -3.63
CA PHE A 100 14.72 -29.09 -4.71
C PHE A 100 14.50 -30.57 -5.10
N GLY A 101 13.31 -30.87 -5.65
CA GLY A 101 13.00 -32.16 -6.27
C GLY A 101 12.76 -33.34 -5.32
N GLY A 102 12.87 -33.16 -4.00
CA GLY A 102 12.55 -34.18 -3.01
C GLY A 102 11.22 -33.92 -2.30
N GLU A 103 10.60 -34.97 -1.75
CA GLU A 103 9.31 -34.88 -1.03
C GLU A 103 9.37 -33.88 0.14
N ASN A 104 10.51 -33.81 0.85
CA ASN A 104 10.68 -32.93 2.01
C ASN A 104 11.42 -31.61 1.66
N SER A 105 11.53 -31.24 0.38
CA SER A 105 12.29 -30.04 -0.01
C SER A 105 11.66 -28.75 0.52
N PHE A 106 10.32 -28.65 0.53
CA PHE A 106 9.62 -27.48 1.06
C PHE A 106 9.92 -27.26 2.55
N GLU A 107 9.71 -28.29 3.37
CA GLU A 107 9.95 -28.23 4.83
C GLU A 107 11.40 -27.86 5.16
N LYS A 108 12.37 -28.44 4.43
CA LYS A 108 13.79 -28.11 4.60
C LYS A 108 14.09 -26.65 4.28
N ASN A 109 13.54 -26.11 3.19
CA ASN A 109 13.77 -24.72 2.81
C ASN A 109 13.18 -23.75 3.83
N VAL A 110 11.96 -24.03 4.33
CA VAL A 110 11.32 -23.23 5.39
C VAL A 110 12.12 -23.31 6.69
N GLU A 111 12.58 -24.50 7.11
CA GLU A 111 13.39 -24.63 8.33
C GLU A 111 14.70 -23.83 8.24
N ILE A 112 15.38 -23.87 7.09
CA ILE A 112 16.62 -23.10 6.84
C ILE A 112 16.33 -21.60 6.83
N GLU A 113 15.24 -21.17 6.18
CA GLU A 113 14.80 -19.78 6.16
C GLU A 113 14.61 -19.23 7.59
N TYR A 114 13.87 -19.96 8.44
CA TYR A 114 13.64 -19.55 9.83
C TYR A 114 14.95 -19.42 10.62
N LYS A 115 15.89 -20.35 10.43
CA LYS A 115 17.22 -20.27 11.07
C LYS A 115 18.02 -19.06 10.61
N ARG A 116 17.92 -18.66 9.34
CA ARG A 116 18.66 -17.53 8.77
C ARG A 116 18.06 -16.17 9.13
N ASN A 117 16.75 -16.10 9.31
CA ASN A 117 16.01 -14.84 9.42
C ASN A 117 15.32 -14.64 10.79
N GLN A 118 15.68 -15.43 11.80
CA GLN A 118 15.02 -15.43 13.11
C GLN A 118 14.85 -14.02 13.70
N GLU A 119 15.93 -13.24 13.78
CA GLU A 119 15.90 -11.88 14.34
C GLU A 119 14.97 -10.95 13.56
N ARG A 120 15.01 -11.02 12.21
CA ARG A 120 14.13 -10.23 11.34
C ARG A 120 12.66 -10.56 11.59
N TYR A 121 12.32 -11.84 11.76
CA TYR A 121 10.93 -12.26 12.01
C TYR A 121 10.46 -11.91 13.41
N GLU A 122 11.32 -12.05 14.42
CA GLU A 122 11.02 -11.58 15.78
C GLU A 122 10.75 -10.08 15.79
N PHE A 123 11.56 -9.29 15.07
CA PHE A 123 11.38 -7.85 14.93
C PHE A 123 10.08 -7.47 14.20
N LEU A 124 9.78 -8.10 13.07
CA LEU A 124 8.52 -7.86 12.34
C LEU A 124 7.30 -8.28 13.17
N ARG A 125 7.39 -9.41 13.89
CA ARG A 125 6.35 -9.86 14.80
C ARG A 125 6.12 -8.86 15.93
N TRP A 126 7.19 -8.32 16.52
CA TRP A 126 7.07 -7.21 17.47
C TRP A 126 6.32 -6.03 16.84
N GLY A 127 6.68 -5.62 15.62
CA GLY A 127 6.01 -4.54 14.88
C GLY A 127 4.48 -4.75 14.77
N SER A 128 4.04 -5.96 14.44
CA SER A 128 2.60 -6.31 14.37
C SER A 128 1.84 -6.15 15.69
N THR A 129 2.55 -6.21 16.83
CA THR A 129 1.96 -6.01 18.16
C THR A 129 2.13 -4.58 18.68
N ALA A 130 3.15 -3.87 18.20
CA ALA A 130 3.52 -2.54 18.65
C ALA A 130 2.75 -1.43 17.93
N PHE A 131 2.29 -1.68 16.70
CA PHE A 131 1.58 -0.71 15.86
C PHE A 131 0.15 -1.18 15.58
N LYS A 132 -0.82 -0.25 15.68
CA LYS A 132 -2.19 -0.47 15.21
C LYS A 132 -2.22 -0.38 13.70
N ASN A 133 -3.19 -1.05 13.06
CA ASN A 133 -3.33 -1.11 11.61
C ASN A 133 -2.14 -1.78 10.89
N PHE A 134 -1.26 -2.49 11.60
CA PHE A 134 -0.11 -3.16 11.01
C PHE A 134 -0.25 -4.67 11.13
N ARG A 135 -0.34 -5.36 10.00
CA ARG A 135 -0.47 -6.82 9.93
C ARG A 135 0.75 -7.42 9.24
N VAL A 136 1.25 -8.52 9.78
CA VAL A 136 2.34 -9.31 9.19
C VAL A 136 1.80 -10.66 8.74
N VAL A 137 1.95 -10.95 7.45
CA VAL A 137 1.69 -12.27 6.88
C VAL A 137 2.97 -13.10 6.99
N PRO A 138 2.93 -14.26 7.67
CA PRO A 138 4.13 -15.06 7.96
C PRO A 138 4.71 -15.72 6.69
N PRO A 139 5.99 -16.14 6.74
CA PRO A 139 6.63 -16.84 5.63
C PRO A 139 5.90 -18.15 5.28
N GLY A 140 6.03 -18.57 4.02
CA GLY A 140 5.40 -19.80 3.51
C GLY A 140 3.90 -19.69 3.24
N THR A 141 3.28 -18.52 3.41
CA THR A 141 1.85 -18.29 3.11
C THR A 141 1.60 -18.02 1.62
N GLY A 142 2.57 -17.45 0.92
CA GLY A 142 2.48 -17.06 -0.49
C GLY A 142 3.35 -15.86 -0.80
N ILE A 143 3.26 -15.36 -2.02
CA ILE A 143 3.95 -14.13 -2.45
C ILE A 143 3.04 -12.91 -2.30
N CYS A 144 3.65 -11.75 -2.05
CA CYS A 144 3.02 -10.49 -1.68
C CYS A 144 1.82 -10.14 -2.58
N HIS A 145 2.00 -10.18 -3.90
CA HIS A 145 0.96 -9.78 -4.86
C HIS A 145 -0.15 -10.81 -5.02
N GLN A 146 0.16 -12.10 -4.88
CA GLN A 146 -0.85 -13.15 -4.93
C GLN A 146 -1.74 -13.12 -3.68
N VAL A 147 -1.11 -13.01 -2.50
CA VAL A 147 -1.83 -12.83 -1.23
C VAL A 147 -2.68 -11.55 -1.27
N ASN A 148 -2.16 -10.48 -1.88
CA ASN A 148 -2.91 -9.24 -2.07
C ASN A 148 -4.18 -9.44 -2.93
N LEU A 149 -4.08 -10.18 -4.04
CA LEU A 149 -5.24 -10.47 -4.89
C LEU A 149 -6.26 -11.40 -4.24
N GLU A 150 -5.79 -12.44 -3.56
CA GLU A 150 -6.64 -13.53 -3.07
C GLU A 150 -7.26 -13.25 -1.69
N TYR A 151 -6.64 -12.37 -0.89
CA TYR A 151 -7.00 -12.21 0.52
C TYR A 151 -7.05 -10.76 1.03
N LEU A 152 -6.08 -9.91 0.66
CA LEU A 152 -5.98 -8.56 1.27
C LEU A 152 -6.82 -7.50 0.55
N GLY A 153 -6.92 -7.58 -0.78
CA GLY A 153 -7.67 -6.63 -1.61
C GLY A 153 -9.17 -6.74 -1.38
N GLN A 154 -9.83 -5.58 -1.23
CA GLN A 154 -11.27 -5.53 -0.93
C GLN A 154 -12.12 -5.03 -2.08
N THR A 155 -11.53 -4.38 -3.09
CA THR A 155 -12.23 -3.62 -4.15
C THR A 155 -13.00 -2.40 -3.61
N VAL A 156 -13.78 -2.56 -2.55
CA VAL A 156 -14.52 -1.51 -1.84
C VAL A 156 -14.30 -1.69 -0.35
N TRP A 157 -13.82 -0.64 0.31
CA TRP A 157 -13.74 -0.57 1.76
C TRP A 157 -14.98 0.12 2.32
N THR A 158 -15.28 -0.17 3.59
CA THR A 158 -16.30 0.53 4.37
C THR A 158 -15.71 1.09 5.65
N LYS A 159 -16.16 2.28 6.05
CA LYS A 159 -15.80 2.90 7.33
C LYS A 159 -17.02 3.61 7.91
N ASP A 160 -17.20 3.50 9.22
CA ASP A 160 -18.21 4.29 9.93
C ASP A 160 -17.65 5.68 10.24
N GLU A 161 -18.25 6.72 9.67
CA GLU A 161 -17.91 8.14 9.88
C GLU A 161 -19.19 8.95 10.12
N ASP A 162 -19.18 9.80 11.15
CA ASP A 162 -20.32 10.65 11.52
C ASP A 162 -21.68 9.93 11.69
N GLY A 163 -21.63 8.65 12.06
CA GLY A 163 -22.82 7.82 12.26
C GLY A 163 -23.37 7.18 10.98
N GLU A 164 -22.69 7.35 9.84
CA GLU A 164 -23.02 6.70 8.57
C GLU A 164 -21.90 5.77 8.12
N THR A 165 -22.26 4.66 7.49
CA THR A 165 -21.28 3.76 6.86
C THR A 165 -20.97 4.29 5.46
N VAL A 166 -19.76 4.79 5.28
CA VAL A 166 -19.24 5.28 4.00
C VAL A 166 -18.53 4.14 3.28
N ALA A 167 -18.82 3.97 1.99
CA ALA A 167 -18.12 3.05 1.11
C ALA A 167 -17.19 3.83 0.17
N TYR A 168 -15.96 3.35 -0.01
CA TYR A 168 -14.97 3.98 -0.88
C TYR A 168 -14.12 2.93 -1.60
N PRO A 169 -13.55 3.25 -2.78
CA PRO A 169 -12.73 2.32 -3.53
C PRO A 169 -11.48 1.88 -2.74
N ASP A 170 -11.12 0.60 -2.87
CA ASP A 170 -9.80 0.14 -2.48
C ASP A 170 -8.74 0.75 -3.38
N THR A 171 -7.69 1.28 -2.76
CA THR A 171 -6.51 1.82 -3.44
C THR A 171 -5.26 1.52 -2.63
N CYS A 172 -4.16 1.22 -3.32
CA CYS A 172 -2.97 0.65 -2.67
C CYS A 172 -1.70 1.25 -3.24
N VAL A 173 -0.80 1.72 -2.37
CA VAL A 173 0.61 1.88 -2.73
C VAL A 173 1.40 0.77 -2.07
N GLY A 174 2.52 0.35 -2.67
CA GLY A 174 3.35 -0.65 -2.02
C GLY A 174 4.82 -0.51 -2.33
N THR A 175 5.66 -1.06 -1.46
CA THR A 175 7.13 -0.98 -1.57
C THR A 175 7.71 -2.04 -2.52
N ASP A 176 6.94 -2.41 -3.53
CA ASP A 176 7.30 -3.33 -4.61
C ASP A 176 6.67 -2.86 -5.92
N SER A 177 7.43 -2.91 -7.02
CA SER A 177 7.01 -2.42 -8.34
C SER A 177 5.82 -3.19 -8.93
N HIS A 178 5.65 -4.46 -8.57
CA HIS A 178 4.54 -5.29 -9.05
C HIS A 178 3.26 -5.14 -8.23
N THR A 179 3.21 -4.19 -7.29
CA THR A 179 1.94 -3.79 -6.63
C THR A 179 0.85 -3.45 -7.66
N THR A 180 1.25 -3.06 -8.87
CA THR A 180 0.39 -2.88 -10.04
C THR A 180 -0.44 -4.11 -10.44
N MET A 181 -0.09 -5.32 -9.98
CA MET A 181 -0.86 -6.54 -10.23
C MET A 181 -2.29 -6.45 -9.68
N ILE A 182 -2.49 -5.71 -8.57
CA ILE A 182 -3.81 -5.54 -7.95
C ILE A 182 -4.82 -4.78 -8.85
N ASN A 183 -4.32 -4.05 -9.85
CA ASN A 183 -5.17 -3.35 -10.83
C ASN A 183 -6.05 -4.33 -11.63
N GLY A 184 -5.65 -5.61 -11.76
CA GLY A 184 -6.48 -6.65 -12.36
C GLY A 184 -7.79 -6.92 -11.60
N LEU A 185 -7.85 -6.56 -10.31
CA LEU A 185 -9.03 -6.66 -9.45
C LEU A 185 -9.75 -5.30 -9.29
N ALA A 186 -9.56 -4.36 -10.23
CA ALA A 186 -10.15 -3.02 -10.20
C ALA A 186 -9.77 -2.15 -8.97
N VAL A 187 -8.66 -2.49 -8.29
CA VAL A 187 -8.07 -1.70 -7.22
C VAL A 187 -6.97 -0.83 -7.82
N LEU A 188 -7.06 0.50 -7.68
CA LEU A 188 -6.02 1.39 -8.21
C LEU A 188 -4.76 1.29 -7.33
N GLY A 189 -3.68 0.72 -7.86
CA GLY A 189 -2.45 0.60 -7.10
C GLY A 189 -1.16 0.48 -7.90
N TRP A 190 -0.05 0.88 -7.28
CA TRP A 190 1.28 0.94 -7.89
C TRP A 190 2.40 0.89 -6.85
N GLY A 191 3.62 0.63 -7.34
CA GLY A 191 4.83 0.61 -6.52
C GLY A 191 5.37 2.01 -6.22
N VAL A 192 5.84 2.24 -5.00
CA VAL A 192 6.51 3.45 -4.52
C VAL A 192 7.77 3.09 -3.74
N GLY A 193 8.61 4.09 -3.41
CA GLY A 193 9.75 3.88 -2.53
C GLY A 193 9.33 3.68 -1.06
N GLY A 194 10.28 3.24 -0.23
CA GLY A 194 10.05 3.03 1.20
C GLY A 194 9.60 4.29 1.93
N ILE A 195 10.28 5.42 1.66
CA ILE A 195 9.98 6.71 2.28
C ILE A 195 8.57 7.19 1.90
N GLU A 196 8.16 7.05 0.63
CA GLU A 196 6.82 7.42 0.21
C GLU A 196 5.75 6.52 0.86
N ALA A 197 6.03 5.22 1.01
CA ALA A 197 5.14 4.30 1.70
C ALA A 197 5.02 4.62 3.22
N GLU A 198 6.13 5.01 3.86
CA GLU A 198 6.17 5.48 5.25
C GLU A 198 5.40 6.79 5.46
N ALA A 199 5.60 7.75 4.56
CA ALA A 199 4.85 8.98 4.57
C ALA A 199 3.35 8.70 4.40
N ALA A 200 2.99 7.86 3.42
CA ALA A 200 1.61 7.47 3.16
C ALA A 200 0.96 6.76 4.37
N MET A 201 1.67 5.81 5.00
CA MET A 201 1.13 5.13 6.17
C MET A 201 0.93 6.08 7.35
N LEU A 202 1.73 7.14 7.48
CA LEU A 202 1.56 8.19 8.50
C LEU A 202 0.55 9.28 8.10
N GLY A 203 -0.16 9.11 6.99
CA GLY A 203 -1.23 9.99 6.53
C GLY A 203 -0.78 11.17 5.67
N GLN A 204 0.49 11.24 5.29
CA GLN A 204 0.94 12.20 4.29
C GLN A 204 0.41 11.79 2.91
N PRO A 205 -0.19 12.72 2.15
CA PRO A 205 -0.60 12.42 0.79
C PRO A 205 0.60 12.22 -0.12
N VAL A 206 0.47 11.32 -1.08
CA VAL A 206 1.40 11.13 -2.19
C VAL A 206 1.11 12.22 -3.23
N SER A 207 2.08 13.10 -3.46
CA SER A 207 1.99 14.08 -4.53
C SER A 207 2.15 13.39 -5.89
N MET A 208 1.24 13.68 -6.83
CA MET A 208 1.29 13.18 -8.19
C MET A 208 0.60 14.13 -9.17
N LEU A 209 0.93 14.02 -10.45
CA LEU A 209 0.18 14.70 -11.51
C LEU A 209 -1.07 13.89 -11.87
N ILE A 210 -2.18 14.57 -12.24
CA ILE A 210 -3.30 13.89 -12.90
C ILE A 210 -2.77 13.27 -14.21
N PRO A 211 -2.76 11.94 -14.35
CA PRO A 211 -2.06 11.29 -15.44
C PRO A 211 -2.85 11.32 -16.75
N GLU A 212 -2.15 11.22 -17.88
CA GLU A 212 -2.78 10.76 -19.12
C GLU A 212 -3.27 9.32 -18.95
N VAL A 213 -4.34 8.96 -19.66
CA VAL A 213 -4.87 7.59 -19.63
C VAL A 213 -4.96 7.03 -21.03
N ILE A 214 -4.09 6.06 -21.32
CA ILE A 214 -4.06 5.35 -22.59
C ILE A 214 -5.06 4.19 -22.54
N GLY A 215 -6.09 4.25 -23.39
CA GLY A 215 -7.08 3.20 -23.52
C GLY A 215 -6.55 2.03 -24.35
N PHE A 216 -6.34 0.88 -23.72
CA PHE A 216 -6.01 -0.36 -24.42
C PHE A 216 -7.27 -1.20 -24.63
N ARG A 217 -7.72 -1.34 -25.89
CA ARG A 217 -8.90 -2.14 -26.23
C ARG A 217 -8.47 -3.55 -26.61
N LEU A 218 -9.00 -4.54 -25.90
CA LEU A 218 -8.88 -5.96 -26.24
C LEU A 218 -10.11 -6.37 -27.07
N ASP A 219 -9.88 -6.98 -28.22
CA ASP A 219 -10.91 -7.59 -29.05
C ASP A 219 -10.47 -8.99 -29.50
N GLY A 220 -11.43 -9.80 -29.95
CA GLY A 220 -11.18 -11.19 -30.33
C GLY A 220 -11.27 -12.19 -29.17
N LYS A 221 -10.61 -13.35 -29.33
CA LYS A 221 -10.56 -14.45 -28.36
C LYS A 221 -9.16 -15.05 -28.35
N MET A 222 -8.73 -15.59 -27.21
CA MET A 222 -7.51 -16.40 -27.13
C MET A 222 -7.69 -17.69 -27.93
N ALA A 223 -6.60 -18.17 -28.53
CA ALA A 223 -6.56 -19.39 -29.32
C ALA A 223 -6.62 -20.65 -28.43
#